data_AF-A0A2V7EBE8-F1
#
_entry.id   AF-A0A2V7EBE8-F1
#
_cell.length_a   1.000
_cell.length_b   1.000
_cell.length_c   1.000
_cell.angle_alpha   90.00
_cell.angle_beta   90.00
_cell.angle_gamma   90.00
#
_symmetry.space_group_name_H-M   'P 1'
#
loop_
_entity.id
_entity.type
_entity.pdbx_description
1 polymer ?
#
loop_
_entity_poly.entity_id
_entity_poly.type
_entity_poly.pdbx_seq_one_letter_code
_entity_poly.pdbx_strand_id
1 'polypeptide(L)'
;MRVLMVSLSMLSLAACGPRQVEVRTGPEPAAEVALHVTNNLSQAVNVYVVSGGNDIFLKQVAGNSVEHIPVSGIAAGATVNLRASTVDGTRTYTKNNVTLSSMYDWRLP
;
A
#
# COMPACT_ATOMS: atom_id res chain seq x y z
N MET A 1 51.74 -20.94 56.71
CA MET A 1 52.59 -19.92 56.04
C MET A 1 51.79 -19.45 54.82
N ARG A 2 51.03 -18.34 54.81
CA ARG A 2 51.37 -16.90 54.89
C ARG A 2 52.50 -16.45 53.95
N VAL A 3 52.13 -16.06 52.74
CA VAL A 3 52.80 -15.11 51.82
C VAL A 3 51.64 -14.53 50.98
N LEU A 4 51.00 -13.40 51.28
CA LEU A 4 51.37 -11.98 51.34
C LEU A 4 51.98 -11.38 50.05
N MET A 5 51.21 -10.45 49.46
CA MET A 5 51.59 -9.35 48.54
C MET A 5 51.97 -9.79 47.11
N VAL A 6 51.59 -9.10 46.02
CA VAL A 6 51.53 -7.65 45.77
C VAL A 6 50.44 -7.35 44.72
N SER A 7 49.73 -6.25 44.96
CA SER A 7 48.84 -5.49 44.09
C SER A 7 49.50 -4.99 42.79
N LEU A 8 48.84 -5.18 41.64
CA LEU A 8 49.15 -4.43 40.42
C LEU A 8 47.85 -3.88 39.80
N SER A 9 47.56 -2.63 40.13
CA SER A 9 46.53 -1.81 39.54
C SER A 9 47.00 -1.33 38.16
N MET A 10 46.31 -1.70 37.09
CA MET A 10 46.44 -1.04 35.78
C MET A 10 45.09 -0.51 35.34
N LEU A 11 44.94 0.81 35.45
CA LEU A 11 43.96 1.63 34.76
C LEU A 11 44.42 1.86 33.32
N SER A 12 43.56 1.57 32.34
CA SER A 12 43.51 2.11 30.96
C SER A 12 42.78 1.08 30.07
N LEU A 13 41.97 1.41 29.06
CA LEU A 13 41.58 2.65 28.41
C LEU A 13 40.23 2.36 27.73
N ALA A 14 39.42 3.40 27.63
CA ALA A 14 38.30 3.59 26.72
C ALA A 14 38.15 2.59 25.57
N ALA A 15 36.97 1.98 25.48
CA ALA A 15 36.23 1.86 24.23
C ALA A 15 34.77 1.55 24.55
N CYS A 16 34.01 2.58 24.93
CA CYS A 16 32.61 2.64 24.51
C CYS A 16 32.64 2.67 22.98
N GLY A 17 32.77 1.50 22.36
CA GLY A 17 32.70 1.38 20.92
C GLY A 17 31.32 1.88 20.50
N PRO A 18 31.21 2.84 19.57
CA PRO A 18 29.95 3.08 18.92
C PRO A 18 29.67 1.82 18.10
N ARG A 19 28.98 0.84 18.68
CA ARG A 19 28.36 -0.21 17.89
C ARG A 19 27.26 0.50 17.12
N GLN A 20 27.68 0.95 15.95
CA GLN A 20 26.88 1.45 14.85
C GLN A 20 25.63 0.58 14.76
N VAL A 21 24.51 1.14 15.23
CA VAL A 21 23.19 0.58 14.96
C VAL A 21 22.97 0.87 13.49
N GLU A 22 23.12 -0.16 12.66
CA GLU A 22 22.69 -0.10 11.28
C GLU A 22 21.16 0.00 11.31
N VAL A 23 20.67 1.24 11.32
CA VAL A 23 19.26 1.53 11.07
C VAL A 23 19.05 1.19 9.59
N ARG A 24 18.75 -0.08 9.32
CA ARG A 24 18.08 -0.43 8.08
C ARG A 24 16.75 0.30 8.12
N THR A 25 16.69 1.43 7.43
CA THR A 25 15.45 2.05 7.01
C THR A 25 14.56 0.91 6.51
N GLY A 26 13.42 0.69 7.17
CA GLY A 26 12.47 -0.32 6.76
C GLY A 26 12.12 -0.14 5.28
N PRO A 27 11.61 -1.20 4.61
CA PRO A 27 11.22 -1.09 3.21
C PRO A 27 10.38 0.17 3.01
N GLU A 28 10.78 0.97 2.02
CA GLU A 28 10.04 2.16 1.59
C GLU A 28 8.56 1.78 1.51
N PRO A 29 7.64 2.53 2.15
CA PRO A 29 6.23 2.19 2.10
C PRO A 29 5.86 2.09 0.62
N ALA A 30 5.48 0.88 0.18
CA ALA A 30 5.02 0.67 -1.17
C ALA A 30 3.94 1.73 -1.42
N ALA A 31 4.14 2.58 -2.43
CA ALA A 31 3.22 3.68 -2.71
C ALA A 31 1.81 3.10 -2.76
N GLU A 32 0.97 3.49 -1.79
CA GLU A 32 -0.35 2.93 -1.63
C GLU A 32 -1.19 3.41 -2.82
N VAL A 33 -1.46 2.50 -3.75
CA VAL A 33 -2.30 2.76 -4.91
C VAL A 33 -3.75 2.69 -4.46
N ALA A 34 -4.52 3.73 -4.74
CA ALA A 34 -5.92 3.80 -4.38
C ALA A 34 -6.79 4.32 -5.53
N LEU A 35 -8.07 3.97 -5.50
CA LEU A 35 -9.09 4.52 -6.38
C LEU A 35 -9.99 5.45 -5.57
N HIS A 36 -10.17 6.66 -6.08
CA HIS A 36 -11.19 7.58 -5.58
C HIS A 36 -12.40 7.49 -6.49
N VAL A 37 -13.38 6.69 -6.09
CA VAL A 37 -14.56 6.38 -6.91
C VAL A 37 -15.70 7.29 -6.50
N THR A 38 -16.16 8.12 -7.42
CA THR A 38 -17.40 8.89 -7.27
C THR A 38 -18.51 8.20 -8.04
N ASN A 39 -19.55 7.73 -7.36
CA ASN A 39 -20.72 7.12 -7.97
C ASN A 39 -21.92 8.08 -7.89
N ASN A 40 -22.28 8.76 -8.98
CA ASN A 40 -23.49 9.60 -9.01
C ASN A 40 -24.75 8.83 -9.46
N LEU A 41 -24.63 7.52 -9.69
CA LEU A 41 -25.79 6.68 -9.97
C LEU A 41 -26.62 6.53 -8.70
N SER A 42 -27.94 6.37 -8.85
CA SER A 42 -28.84 6.02 -7.75
C SER A 42 -28.65 4.59 -7.23
N GLN A 43 -27.86 3.77 -7.93
CA GLN A 43 -27.63 2.37 -7.64
C GLN A 43 -26.20 2.13 -7.16
N ALA A 44 -26.03 1.07 -6.35
CA ALA A 44 -24.71 0.58 -5.99
C ALA A 44 -24.00 -0.06 -7.20
N VAL A 45 -22.68 0.02 -7.20
CA VAL A 45 -21.81 -0.55 -8.24
C VAL A 45 -20.70 -1.38 -7.63
N ASN A 46 -20.40 -2.51 -8.25
CA ASN A 46 -19.26 -3.35 -7.94
C ASN A 46 -18.05 -2.86 -8.74
N VAL A 47 -17.00 -2.44 -8.05
CA VAL A 47 -15.77 -1.93 -8.65
C VAL A 47 -14.73 -3.05 -8.73
N TYR A 48 -14.12 -3.16 -9.89
CA TYR A 48 -13.10 -4.14 -10.24
C TYR A 48 -11.89 -3.46 -10.88
N VAL A 49 -10.73 -4.04 -10.65
CA VAL A 49 -9.53 -3.81 -11.46
C VAL A 49 -9.30 -5.03 -12.34
N VAL A 50 -9.14 -4.79 -13.63
CA VAL A 50 -8.86 -5.82 -14.63
C VAL A 50 -7.38 -5.75 -14.99
N SER A 51 -6.63 -6.78 -14.61
CA SER A 51 -5.19 -6.89 -14.87
C SER A 51 -4.88 -8.24 -15.48
N GLY A 52 -4.15 -8.26 -16.60
CA GLY A 52 -3.81 -9.51 -17.30
C GLY A 52 -5.02 -10.36 -17.73
N GLY A 53 -6.19 -9.73 -17.93
CA GLY A 53 -7.44 -10.43 -18.25
C GLY A 53 -8.19 -11.04 -17.05
N ASN A 54 -7.71 -10.82 -15.82
CA ASN A 54 -8.39 -11.23 -14.59
C ASN A 54 -9.09 -10.04 -13.93
N ASP A 55 -10.31 -10.27 -13.44
CA ASP A 55 -11.11 -9.27 -12.73
C ASP A 55 -10.94 -9.41 -11.22
N ILE A 56 -10.31 -8.42 -10.61
CA ILE A 56 -10.10 -8.34 -9.17
C ILE A 56 -11.21 -7.46 -8.59
N PHE A 57 -12.12 -8.05 -7.83
CA PHE A 57 -13.14 -7.28 -7.10
C PHE A 57 -12.47 -6.49 -5.97
N LEU A 58 -12.79 -5.19 -5.89
CA LEU A 58 -12.25 -4.32 -4.86
C LEU A 58 -13.30 -4.02 -3.78
N LYS A 59 -14.41 -3.42 -4.19
CA LYS A 59 -15.47 -2.98 -3.27
C LYS A 59 -16.77 -2.70 -4.02
N GLN A 60 -17.89 -2.83 -3.31
CA GLN A 60 -19.17 -2.28 -3.73
C GLN A 60 -19.31 -0.84 -3.23
N VAL A 61 -19.48 0.11 -4.14
CA VAL A 61 -19.67 1.53 -3.86
C VAL A 61 -21.17 1.84 -3.90
N ALA A 62 -21.70 2.43 -2.84
CA ALA A 62 -23.12 2.79 -2.77
C ALA A 62 -23.49 3.83 -3.83
N GLY A 63 -24.78 3.92 -4.18
CA GLY A 63 -25.29 4.99 -5.04
C GLY A 63 -25.13 6.36 -4.38
N ASN A 64 -24.90 7.40 -5.17
CA ASN A 64 -24.69 8.78 -4.72
C ASN A 64 -23.62 8.92 -3.62
N SER A 65 -22.52 8.18 -3.75
CA SER A 65 -21.46 8.14 -2.74
C SER A 65 -20.07 8.28 -3.34
N VAL A 66 -19.11 8.61 -2.48
CA VAL A 66 -17.70 8.72 -2.82
C VAL A 66 -16.93 7.78 -1.90
N GLU A 67 -16.08 6.94 -2.49
CA GLU A 67 -15.34 5.91 -1.77
C GLU A 67 -13.86 5.93 -2.14
N HIS A 68 -13.03 5.73 -1.12
CA HIS A 68 -11.59 5.58 -1.25
C HIS A 68 -11.27 4.09 -1.13
N ILE A 69 -10.77 3.49 -2.21
CA ILE A 69 -10.62 2.04 -2.32
C ILE A 69 -9.14 1.73 -2.52
N PRO A 70 -8.44 1.15 -1.52
CA PRO A 70 -7.06 0.71 -1.72
C PRO A 70 -7.04 -0.45 -2.73
N VAL A 71 -6.11 -0.38 -3.68
CA VAL A 71 -5.93 -1.41 -4.71
C VAL A 71 -4.85 -2.37 -4.25
N SER A 72 -5.26 -3.53 -3.77
CA SER A 72 -4.33 -4.59 -3.35
C SER A 72 -3.91 -5.46 -4.55
N GLY A 73 -2.67 -5.95 -4.52
CA GLY A 73 -2.15 -6.88 -5.52
C GLY A 73 -1.73 -6.25 -6.86
N ILE A 74 -1.74 -4.91 -6.98
CA ILE A 74 -1.26 -4.18 -8.16
C ILE A 74 -0.08 -3.30 -7.74
N ALA A 75 1.02 -3.38 -8.48
CA ALA A 75 2.18 -2.53 -8.24
C ALA A 75 1.93 -1.09 -8.70
N ALA A 76 2.48 -0.11 -7.98
CA ALA A 76 2.48 1.27 -8.43
C ALA A 76 3.18 1.40 -9.80
N GLY A 77 2.59 2.17 -10.70
CA GLY A 77 3.02 2.33 -12.09
C GLY A 77 2.49 1.27 -13.05
N ALA A 78 1.75 0.26 -12.57
CA ALA A 78 1.12 -0.73 -13.45
C ALA A 78 -0.02 -0.11 -14.27
N THR A 79 -0.17 -0.59 -15.50
CA THR A 79 -1.31 -0.26 -16.36
C THR A 79 -2.37 -1.34 -16.24
N VAL A 80 -3.57 -0.95 -15.86
CA VAL A 80 -4.73 -1.83 -15.69
C VAL A 80 -5.95 -1.27 -16.41
N ASN A 81 -7.02 -2.05 -16.51
CA ASN A 81 -8.34 -1.51 -16.84
C ASN A 81 -9.19 -1.45 -15.57
N LEU A 82 -10.10 -0.49 -15.49
CA LEU A 82 -11.08 -0.38 -14.42
C LEU A 82 -12.43 -0.83 -14.95
N ARG A 83 -13.20 -1.54 -14.14
CA ARG A 83 -14.58 -1.92 -14.46
C ARG A 83 -15.49 -1.68 -13.27
N ALA A 84 -16.65 -1.12 -13.52
CA ALA A 84 -17.69 -0.89 -12.52
C ALA A 84 -19.00 -1.40 -13.11
N SER A 85 -19.61 -2.38 -12.46
CA SER A 85 -20.89 -2.95 -12.91
C SER A 85 -21.95 -2.64 -11.86
N THR A 86 -23.13 -2.19 -12.29
CA THR A 86 -24.26 -2.03 -11.36
C THR A 86 -24.58 -3.36 -10.71
N VAL A 87 -25.06 -3.34 -9.46
CA VAL A 87 -25.37 -4.56 -8.70
C VAL A 87 -26.46 -5.42 -9.36
N ASP A 88 -27.29 -4.82 -10.22
CA ASP A 88 -28.29 -5.51 -11.04
C ASP A 88 -27.72 -6.09 -12.36
N GLY A 89 -26.45 -5.84 -12.66
CA GLY A 89 -25.75 -6.29 -13.86
C GLY A 89 -26.17 -5.59 -15.16
N THR A 90 -27.07 -4.60 -15.12
CA THR A 90 -27.63 -3.99 -16.33
C THR A 90 -26.69 -3.02 -17.02
N ARG A 91 -25.76 -2.41 -16.27
CA ARG A 91 -24.80 -1.42 -16.79
C ARG A 91 -23.40 -1.76 -16.34
N THR A 92 -22.46 -1.62 -17.27
CA THR A 92 -21.04 -1.76 -16.99
C THR A 92 -20.30 -0.57 -17.56
N TYR A 93 -19.43 0.01 -16.74
CA TYR A 93 -18.57 1.14 -17.06
C TYR A 93 -17.13 0.66 -17.04
N THR A 94 -16.40 0.92 -18.12
CA THR A 94 -15.01 0.51 -18.24
C THR A 94 -14.12 1.70 -18.53
N LYS A 95 -12.91 1.69 -17.96
CA LYS A 95 -11.86 2.63 -18.30
C LYS A 95 -10.58 1.86 -18.59
N ASN A 96 -10.09 1.96 -19.82
CA ASN A 96 -8.97 1.15 -20.29
C ASN A 96 -7.65 1.92 -20.20
N ASN A 97 -6.54 1.19 -20.06
CA ASN A 97 -5.18 1.72 -20.03
C ASN A 97 -4.94 2.78 -18.94
N VAL A 98 -5.40 2.50 -17.74
CA VAL A 98 -5.21 3.35 -16.55
C VAL A 98 -3.88 2.97 -15.89
N THR A 99 -2.94 3.92 -15.87
CA THR A 99 -1.70 3.76 -15.09
C THR A 99 -1.95 4.17 -13.65
N LEU A 100 -1.78 3.22 -12.74
CA LEU A 100 -1.99 3.41 -11.32
C LEU A 100 -0.66 3.72 -10.61
N SER A 101 -0.22 4.98 -10.64
CA SER A 101 0.99 5.43 -9.94
C SER A 101 0.74 5.88 -8.49
N SER A 102 -0.49 6.32 -8.20
CA SER A 102 -0.93 6.85 -6.91
C SER A 102 -2.46 6.76 -6.83
N MET A 103 -3.11 7.70 -6.14
CA MET A 103 -4.57 7.79 -6.12
C MET A 103 -5.10 8.15 -7.51
N TYR A 104 -6.06 7.37 -8.01
CA TYR A 104 -6.70 7.59 -9.31
C TYR A 104 -8.17 7.97 -9.13
N ASP A 105 -8.53 9.16 -9.59
CA ASP A 105 -9.91 9.63 -9.59
C ASP A 105 -10.72 9.00 -10.73
N TRP A 106 -11.79 8.32 -10.35
CA TRP A 106 -12.74 7.75 -11.30
C TRP A 106 -14.17 8.13 -10.96
N ARG A 107 -14.75 8.97 -11.83
CA ARG A 107 -16.14 9.38 -11.73
C ARG A 107 -17.02 8.55 -12.65
N LEU A 108 -17.96 7.84 -12.04
CA LEU A 108 -19.08 7.21 -12.74
C LEU A 108 -20.16 8.28 -12.99
N PRO A 109 -21.02 8.06 -14.00
CA PRO A 109 -22.05 9.02 -14.38
C PRO A 109 -22.90 9.47 -13.19
#